data_AF-A0A0A6V9M2-F1
#
_entry.id   AF-A0A0A6V9M2-F1
#
_cell.length_a   1.000
_cell.length_b   1.000
_cell.length_c   1.000
_cell.angle_alpha   90.00
_cell.angle_beta   90.00
_cell.angle_gamma   90.00
#
_symmetry.space_group_name_H-M   'P 1'
#
loop_
_entity.id
_entity.type
_entity.pdbx_description
1 polymer ?
#
loop_
_entity_poly.entity_id
_entity_poly.type
_entity_poly.pdbx_seq_one_letter_code
_entity_poly.pdbx_strand_id
1 'polypeptide(L)'
;MWEHTIKEILANLTDQQWRIVFNKEDLQMKIINDRAEEMDIESLEIVLGELGDYVQRLKSKDGLPLKAPIDEFNQRRLGINGYTLINDQQYGDYRDIFEVFYDQANIFRMNRYTIDQEKNLIFSDISFNAYINAEEAETLLPLITQYLNNIKKRSKLC
;
A
#
# COMPACT_ATOMS: atom_id res chain seq x y z
N MET A 1 -21.73 -19.63 -21.96
CA MET A 1 -20.45 -20.22 -22.43
C MET A 1 -19.27 -19.49 -21.80
N TRP A 2 -19.17 -18.16 -21.93
CA TRP A 2 -18.13 -17.32 -21.30
C TRP A 2 -18.02 -17.42 -19.77
N GLU A 3 -19.14 -17.49 -19.04
CA GLU A 3 -19.11 -17.60 -17.56
C GLU A 3 -18.49 -18.91 -17.04
N HIS A 4 -18.52 -19.98 -17.84
CA HIS A 4 -17.99 -21.27 -17.42
C HIS A 4 -16.46 -21.29 -17.52
N THR A 5 -15.94 -20.70 -18.60
CA THR A 5 -14.50 -20.54 -18.89
C THR A 5 -13.80 -19.65 -17.86
N ILE A 6 -14.41 -18.51 -17.48
CA ILE A 6 -13.83 -17.61 -16.48
C ILE A 6 -13.73 -18.29 -15.10
N LYS A 7 -14.75 -19.07 -14.70
CA LYS A 7 -14.73 -19.79 -13.42
C LYS A 7 -13.61 -20.83 -13.35
N GLU A 8 -13.35 -21.52 -14.45
CA GLU A 8 -12.28 -22.52 -14.53
C GLU A 8 -10.90 -21.87 -14.49
N ILE A 9 -10.71 -20.75 -15.20
CA ILE A 9 -9.47 -19.96 -15.16
C ILE A 9 -9.21 -19.43 -13.74
N LEU A 10 -10.23 -18.86 -13.09
CA LEU A 10 -10.11 -18.32 -11.72
C LEU A 10 -9.84 -19.42 -10.69
N ALA A 11 -10.43 -20.61 -10.83
CA ALA A 11 -10.14 -21.74 -9.95
C ALA A 11 -8.66 -22.15 -10.04
N ASN A 12 -8.13 -22.28 -11.27
CA ASN A 12 -6.71 -22.59 -11.47
C ASN A 12 -5.78 -21.50 -10.91
N LEU A 13 -6.15 -20.23 -11.07
CA LEU A 13 -5.37 -19.11 -10.55
C LEU A 13 -5.33 -19.08 -9.01
N THR A 14 -6.41 -19.44 -8.35
CA THR A 14 -6.56 -19.34 -6.88
C THR A 14 -5.97 -20.52 -6.12
N ASP A 15 -5.91 -21.71 -6.74
CA ASP A 15 -5.37 -22.92 -6.11
C ASP A 15 -3.84 -23.00 -6.16
N GLN A 16 -3.18 -22.07 -6.87
CA GLN A 16 -1.73 -22.09 -7.10
C GLN A 16 -1.03 -20.89 -6.46
N GLN A 17 0.24 -21.07 -6.09
CA GLN A 17 1.09 -19.95 -5.66
C GLN A 17 1.85 -19.39 -6.86
N TRP A 18 1.46 -18.18 -7.26
CA TRP A 18 2.11 -17.44 -8.36
C TRP A 18 3.20 -16.52 -7.84
N ARG A 19 4.30 -16.43 -8.59
CA ARG A 19 5.41 -15.51 -8.31
C ARG A 19 5.95 -14.88 -9.59
N ILE A 20 6.44 -13.66 -9.46
CA ILE A 20 7.16 -12.96 -10.53
C ILE A 20 8.63 -13.36 -10.44
N VAL A 21 9.18 -13.88 -11.53
CA VAL A 21 10.59 -14.25 -11.64
C VAL A 21 11.23 -13.41 -12.73
N PHE A 22 12.35 -12.78 -12.39
CA PHE A 22 13.20 -12.09 -13.34
C PHE A 22 14.34 -13.01 -13.78
N ASN A 23 14.37 -13.38 -15.05
CA ASN A 23 15.47 -14.12 -15.63
C ASN A 23 16.54 -13.12 -16.10
N LYS A 24 17.75 -13.26 -15.53
CA LYS A 24 18.87 -12.34 -15.78
C LYS A 24 19.55 -12.59 -17.13
N GLU A 25 19.40 -13.78 -17.70
CA GLU A 25 20.07 -14.17 -18.95
C GLU A 25 19.36 -13.58 -20.17
N ASP A 26 18.03 -13.60 -20.17
CA ASP A 26 17.18 -13.08 -21.25
C ASP A 26 16.56 -11.70 -20.94
N LEU A 27 16.78 -11.18 -19.72
CA LEU A 27 16.20 -9.94 -19.20
C LEU A 27 14.66 -9.92 -19.25
N GLN A 28 14.03 -11.09 -19.11
CA GLN A 28 12.58 -11.22 -19.13
C GLN A 28 12.00 -11.41 -17.72
N MET A 29 10.81 -10.85 -17.50
CA MET A 29 9.98 -11.14 -16.33
C MET A 29 8.89 -12.12 -16.72
N LYS A 30 8.71 -13.14 -15.89
CA LYS A 30 7.68 -14.17 -16.07
C LYS A 30 6.87 -14.32 -14.79
N ILE A 31 5.59 -14.63 -14.93
CA ILE A 31 4.75 -15.03 -13.81
C ILE A 31 4.63 -16.54 -13.88
N ILE A 32 5.13 -17.23 -12.86
CA ILE A 32 5.14 -18.70 -12.82
C ILE A 32 4.47 -19.22 -11.55
N ASN A 33 3.88 -20.40 -11.62
CA ASN A 33 3.34 -21.09 -10.46
C ASN A 33 4.41 -21.94 -9.73
N ASP A 34 3.99 -22.67 -8.71
CA ASP A 34 4.80 -23.60 -7.91
C ASP A 34 5.34 -24.79 -8.72
N ARG A 35 4.69 -25.10 -9.85
CA ARG A 35 5.11 -26.13 -10.83
C ARG A 35 6.01 -25.59 -11.94
N ALA A 36 6.39 -24.31 -11.88
CA ALA A 36 7.16 -23.59 -12.90
C ALA A 36 6.46 -23.47 -14.26
N GLU A 37 5.13 -23.57 -14.28
CA GLU A 37 4.32 -23.29 -15.47
C GLU A 37 4.12 -21.77 -15.58
N GLU A 38 4.28 -21.24 -16.80
CA GLU A 38 4.12 -19.83 -17.09
C GLU A 38 2.63 -19.48 -17.21
N MET A 39 2.23 -18.35 -16.64
CA MET A 39 0.87 -17.83 -16.77
C MET A 39 0.59 -17.52 -18.24
N ASP A 40 -0.49 -18.09 -18.77
CA ASP A 40 -0.92 -17.82 -20.13
C ASP A 40 -1.50 -16.41 -20.27
N ILE A 41 -1.56 -15.93 -21.51
CA ILE A 41 -1.99 -14.55 -21.82
C ILE A 41 -3.44 -14.31 -21.41
N GLU A 42 -4.34 -15.28 -21.55
CA GLU A 42 -5.76 -15.12 -21.23
C GLU A 42 -5.95 -14.96 -19.71
N SER A 43 -5.27 -15.79 -18.92
CA SER A 43 -5.20 -15.66 -17.47
C SER A 43 -4.59 -14.31 -17.04
N LEU A 44 -3.53 -13.86 -17.70
CA LEU A 44 -2.88 -12.58 -17.42
C LEU A 44 -3.80 -11.40 -17.70
N GLU A 45 -4.52 -11.41 -18.83
CA GLU A 45 -5.48 -10.36 -19.19
C GLU A 45 -6.61 -10.24 -18.16
N ILE A 46 -7.12 -11.37 -17.65
CA ILE A 46 -8.13 -11.38 -16.59
C ILE A 46 -7.56 -10.80 -15.29
N VAL A 47 -6.37 -11.22 -14.86
CA VAL A 47 -5.73 -10.71 -13.64
C VAL A 47 -5.46 -9.21 -13.75
N LEU A 48 -4.93 -8.74 -14.88
CA LEU A 48 -4.67 -7.32 -15.11
C LEU A 48 -5.96 -6.50 -15.19
N GLY A 49 -7.03 -7.04 -15.78
CA GLY A 49 -8.36 -6.43 -15.80
C GLY A 49 -8.91 -6.24 -14.38
N GLU A 50 -8.91 -7.30 -13.58
CA GLU A 50 -9.38 -7.25 -12.19
C GLU A 50 -8.51 -6.37 -11.30
N LEU A 51 -7.18 -6.36 -11.51
CA LEU A 51 -6.27 -5.42 -10.86
C LEU A 51 -6.55 -3.98 -11.29
N GLY A 52 -6.83 -3.75 -12.56
CA GLY A 52 -7.23 -2.45 -13.10
C GLY A 52 -8.50 -1.96 -12.43
N ASP A 53 -9.54 -2.79 -12.35
CA ASP A 53 -10.80 -2.49 -11.69
C ASP A 53 -10.62 -2.30 -10.18
N TYR A 54 -9.79 -3.12 -9.54
CA TYR A 54 -9.43 -2.96 -8.13
C TYR A 54 -8.75 -1.61 -7.87
N VAL A 55 -7.76 -1.25 -8.70
CA VAL A 55 -7.07 0.04 -8.63
C VAL A 55 -8.02 1.20 -8.93
N GLN A 56 -8.94 1.04 -9.89
CA GLN A 56 -9.95 2.05 -10.21
C GLN A 56 -10.98 2.23 -9.09
N ARG A 57 -11.42 1.16 -8.42
CA ARG A 57 -12.29 1.24 -7.24
C ARG A 57 -11.65 1.99 -6.07
N LEU A 58 -10.32 2.03 -6.02
CA LEU A 58 -9.55 2.80 -5.06
C LEU A 58 -9.32 4.26 -5.50
N LYS A 59 -9.74 4.62 -6.71
CA LYS A 59 -9.61 5.95 -7.32
C LYS A 59 -10.99 6.60 -7.50
N SER A 60 -11.03 7.93 -7.58
CA SER A 60 -12.19 8.74 -7.92
C SER A 60 -12.47 8.64 -9.42
N LYS A 61 -13.57 9.25 -9.89
CA LYS A 61 -13.90 9.35 -11.32
C LYS A 61 -12.77 9.91 -12.19
N ASP A 62 -11.84 10.65 -11.59
CA ASP A 62 -10.69 11.27 -12.28
C ASP A 62 -9.39 10.44 -12.13
N GLY A 63 -9.47 9.21 -11.61
CA GLY A 63 -8.31 8.34 -11.44
C GLY A 63 -7.43 8.67 -10.22
N LEU A 64 -7.92 9.51 -9.31
CA LEU A 64 -7.17 10.00 -8.14
C LEU A 64 -7.70 9.37 -6.84
N PRO A 65 -6.86 8.96 -5.88
CA PRO A 65 -7.33 8.19 -4.73
C PRO A 65 -8.35 8.97 -3.89
N LEU A 66 -9.55 8.41 -3.67
CA LEU A 66 -10.52 8.94 -2.71
C LEU A 66 -9.94 8.76 -1.31
N LYS A 67 -9.77 9.82 -0.51
CA LYS A 67 -9.15 9.66 0.81
C LYS A 67 -9.82 10.41 1.96
N ALA A 68 -10.15 9.61 2.97
CA ALA A 68 -10.15 9.93 4.39
C ALA A 68 -8.98 9.15 5.05
N PRO A 69 -8.64 9.39 6.33
CA PRO A 69 -7.79 8.47 7.08
C PRO A 69 -8.34 7.03 7.02
N ILE A 70 -7.49 6.02 7.12
CA ILE A 70 -7.93 4.61 7.05
C ILE A 70 -8.85 4.30 8.25
N ASP A 71 -10.13 4.04 7.97
CA ASP A 71 -11.11 3.65 8.98
C ASP A 71 -10.94 2.20 9.48
N GLU A 72 -11.59 1.85 10.58
CA GLU A 72 -11.49 0.52 11.19
C GLU A 72 -11.93 -0.63 10.27
N PHE A 73 -12.91 -0.37 9.39
CA PHE A 73 -13.38 -1.38 8.45
C PHE A 73 -12.30 -1.72 7.42
N ASN A 74 -11.67 -0.68 6.85
CA ASN A 74 -10.56 -0.82 5.93
C ASN A 74 -9.32 -1.40 6.61
N GLN A 75 -9.06 -1.05 7.87
CA GLN A 75 -7.97 -1.66 8.63
C GLN A 75 -8.13 -3.18 8.70
N ARG A 76 -9.32 -3.68 9.08
CA ARG A 76 -9.60 -5.12 9.14
C ARG A 76 -9.51 -5.79 7.76
N ARG A 77 -10.10 -5.16 6.74
CA ARG A 77 -10.12 -5.70 5.37
C ARG A 77 -8.72 -5.81 4.77
N LEU A 78 -7.86 -4.84 5.04
CA LEU A 78 -6.49 -4.78 4.49
C LEU A 78 -5.46 -5.49 5.38
N GLY A 79 -5.89 -6.09 6.50
CA GLY A 79 -4.98 -6.73 7.45
C GLY A 79 -3.97 -5.75 8.07
N ILE A 80 -4.39 -4.51 8.27
CA ILE A 80 -3.57 -3.47 8.89
C ILE A 80 -3.51 -3.69 10.40
N ASN A 81 -2.30 -3.63 10.94
CA ASN A 81 -2.00 -3.76 12.35
C ASN A 81 -1.30 -2.49 12.86
N GLY A 82 -1.48 -2.19 14.15
CA GLY A 82 -0.81 -1.06 14.82
C GLY A 82 -1.02 0.31 14.16
N TYR A 83 -2.22 0.56 13.64
CA TYR A 83 -2.55 1.85 13.03
C TYR A 83 -2.45 3.01 14.03
N THR A 84 -1.86 4.11 13.60
CA THR A 84 -1.82 5.37 14.35
C THR A 84 -1.93 6.54 13.38
N LEU A 85 -2.89 7.42 13.65
CA LEU A 85 -3.01 8.71 12.98
C LEU A 85 -2.14 9.72 13.75
N ILE A 86 -1.03 10.14 13.14
CA ILE A 86 -0.08 11.11 13.73
C ILE A 86 -0.57 12.54 13.55
N ASN A 87 -1.10 12.87 12.37
CA ASN A 87 -1.62 14.20 12.07
C ASN A 87 -2.92 14.13 11.29
N ASP A 88 -3.83 15.02 11.64
CA ASP A 88 -5.08 15.25 10.94
C ASP A 88 -5.48 16.71 11.14
N GLN A 89 -4.96 17.57 10.27
CA GLN A 89 -5.11 19.02 10.40
C GLN A 89 -5.78 19.60 9.17
N GLN A 90 -6.85 20.35 9.40
CA GLN A 90 -7.55 21.09 8.36
C GLN A 90 -7.13 22.56 8.38
N TYR A 91 -6.85 23.12 7.20
CA TYR A 91 -6.56 24.54 7.00
C TYR A 91 -7.18 25.02 5.68
N GLY A 92 -8.21 25.87 5.79
CA GLY A 92 -9.03 26.25 4.63
C GLY A 92 -9.66 25.01 3.98
N ASP A 93 -9.53 24.92 2.66
CA ASP A 93 -10.02 23.80 1.86
C ASP A 93 -9.05 22.62 1.81
N TYR A 94 -7.99 22.62 2.61
CA TYR A 94 -6.98 21.58 2.63
C TYR A 94 -6.99 20.80 3.94
N ARG A 95 -6.68 19.51 3.86
CA ARG A 95 -6.53 18.64 5.03
C ARG A 95 -5.25 17.81 4.91
N ASP A 96 -4.33 18.01 5.85
CA ASP A 96 -3.10 17.25 5.98
C ASP A 96 -3.31 16.02 6.86
N ILE A 97 -3.07 14.85 6.28
CA ILE A 97 -3.12 13.57 6.98
C ILE A 97 -1.72 12.98 7.05
N PHE A 98 -1.34 12.48 8.22
CA PHE A 98 -0.17 11.65 8.42
C PHE A 98 -0.53 10.45 9.26
N GLU A 99 -0.46 9.26 8.67
CA GLU A 99 -0.79 8.00 9.32
C GLU A 99 0.37 7.01 9.19
N VAL A 100 0.47 6.12 10.18
CA VAL A 100 1.47 5.06 10.23
C VAL A 100 0.82 3.75 10.64
N PHE A 101 1.30 2.64 10.09
CA PHE A 101 0.81 1.31 10.40
C PHE A 101 1.78 0.25 9.89
N TYR A 102 1.56 -1.02 10.22
CA TYR A 102 2.22 -2.14 9.54
C TYR A 102 1.19 -3.14 9.03
N ASP A 103 1.50 -3.83 7.94
CA ASP A 103 0.59 -4.79 7.31
C ASP A 103 0.94 -6.24 7.68
N GLN A 104 0.19 -7.19 7.11
CA GLN A 104 0.43 -8.63 7.31
C GLN A 104 1.77 -9.12 6.77
N ALA A 105 2.41 -8.36 5.88
CA ALA A 105 3.76 -8.64 5.38
C ALA A 105 4.85 -8.07 6.31
N ASN A 106 4.48 -7.54 7.49
CA ASN A 106 5.37 -6.90 8.45
C ASN A 106 6.14 -5.70 7.87
N ILE A 107 5.56 -5.02 6.88
CA ILE A 107 6.12 -3.77 6.34
C ILE A 107 5.53 -2.61 7.12
N PHE A 108 6.39 -1.81 7.75
CA PHE A 108 5.98 -0.57 8.41
C PHE A 108 5.82 0.52 7.35
N ARG A 109 4.68 1.19 7.36
CA ARG A 109 4.27 2.18 6.37
C ARG A 109 4.03 3.52 7.04
N MET A 110 4.50 4.57 6.39
CA MET A 110 4.30 5.96 6.78
C MET A 110 3.73 6.72 5.60
N ASN A 111 2.47 7.16 5.71
CA ASN A 111 1.79 7.86 4.64
C ASN A 111 1.45 9.28 5.09
N ARG A 112 2.01 10.28 4.41
CA ARG A 112 1.63 11.68 4.56
C ARG A 112 1.06 12.19 3.25
N TYR A 113 -0.09 12.84 3.29
CA TYR A 113 -0.71 13.40 2.10
C TYR A 113 -1.65 14.56 2.47
N THR A 114 -1.78 15.50 1.54
CA THR A 114 -2.71 16.65 1.63
C THR A 114 -3.88 16.40 0.71
N ILE A 115 -5.10 16.59 1.21
CA ILE A 115 -6.35 16.50 0.45
C ILE A 115 -6.87 17.91 0.18
N ASP A 116 -7.15 18.22 -1.08
CA ASP A 116 -8.07 19.29 -1.50
C ASP A 116 -9.50 18.82 -1.18
N GLN A 117 -10.17 19.41 -0.21
CA GLN A 117 -11.53 19.04 0.19
C GLN A 117 -12.59 19.50 -0.79
N GLU A 118 -12.35 20.59 -1.54
CA GLU A 118 -13.27 21.07 -2.56
C GLU A 118 -13.34 20.07 -3.72
N LYS A 119 -12.18 19.56 -4.14
CA LYS A 119 -12.06 18.61 -5.26
C LYS A 119 -12.04 17.15 -4.83
N ASN A 120 -11.86 16.91 -3.54
CA ASN A 120 -11.63 15.58 -2.95
C ASN A 120 -10.43 14.85 -3.58
N LEU A 121 -9.32 15.57 -3.79
CA LEU A 121 -8.13 15.09 -4.50
C LEU A 121 -6.88 15.18 -3.61
N ILE A 122 -5.95 14.25 -3.79
CA ILE A 122 -4.64 14.30 -3.11
C ILE A 122 -3.66 15.11 -3.95
N PHE A 123 -2.93 16.02 -3.32
CA PHE A 123 -1.74 16.61 -3.93
C PHE A 123 -0.57 15.62 -3.85
N SER A 124 -0.23 15.02 -5.00
CA SER A 124 0.92 14.12 -5.15
C SER A 124 2.23 14.79 -4.74
N ASP A 125 2.36 16.07 -5.03
CA ASP A 125 3.63 16.81 -4.94
C ASP A 125 4.04 17.12 -3.50
N ILE A 126 3.09 16.99 -2.55
CA ILE A 126 3.28 17.21 -1.11
C ILE A 126 3.09 15.88 -0.34
N SER A 127 2.89 14.78 -1.08
CA SER A 127 2.69 13.46 -0.48
C SER A 127 4.01 12.72 -0.29
N PHE A 128 4.11 11.99 0.81
CA PHE A 128 5.26 11.17 1.16
C PHE A 128 4.76 9.78 1.56
N ASN A 129 5.35 8.75 0.98
CA ASN A 129 5.16 7.38 1.41
C ASN A 129 6.52 6.76 1.67
N ALA A 130 6.71 6.21 2.86
CA ALA A 130 7.86 5.39 3.19
C ALA A 130 7.43 3.99 3.61
N TYR A 131 8.25 3.03 3.20
CA TYR A 131 8.14 1.62 3.51
C TYR A 131 9.42 1.25 4.22
N ILE A 132 9.30 0.72 5.42
CA ILE A 132 10.42 0.41 6.30
C ILE A 132 10.28 -1.07 6.66
N ASN A 133 11.27 -1.87 6.30
CA ASN A 133 11.35 -3.26 6.71
C ASN A 133 11.94 -3.38 8.13
N ALA A 134 12.00 -4.60 8.67
CA ALA A 134 12.48 -4.83 10.03
C ALA A 134 13.94 -4.37 10.26
N GLU A 135 14.84 -4.63 9.31
CA GLU A 135 16.26 -4.26 9.41
C GLU A 135 16.46 -2.73 9.37
N GLU A 136 15.71 -2.04 8.50
CA GLU A 136 15.69 -0.59 8.43
C GLU A 136 15.11 0.02 9.72
N ALA A 137 14.05 -0.59 10.28
CA ALA A 137 13.46 -0.15 11.54
C ALA A 137 14.44 -0.30 12.72
N GLU A 138 15.17 -1.42 12.81
CA GLU A 138 16.22 -1.64 13.81
C GLU A 138 17.33 -0.59 13.70
N THR A 139 17.66 -0.16 12.49
CA THR A 139 18.65 0.89 12.24
C THR A 139 18.15 2.27 12.68
N LEU A 140 16.86 2.58 12.46
CA LEU A 140 16.27 3.88 12.79
C LEU A 140 15.94 4.04 14.28
N LEU A 141 15.60 2.94 14.97
CA LEU A 141 15.11 2.98 16.36
C LEU A 141 16.09 3.64 17.36
N PRO A 142 17.43 3.37 17.32
CA PRO A 142 18.38 4.05 18.19
C PRO A 142 18.40 5.57 17.98
N LEU A 143 18.34 6.03 16.73
CA LEU A 143 18.35 7.45 16.38
C LEU A 143 17.10 8.16 16.91
N ILE A 144 15.93 7.56 16.70
CA ILE A 144 14.65 8.07 17.22
C ILE A 144 14.69 8.13 18.76
N THR A 145 15.17 7.07 19.40
CA THR A 145 15.30 6.99 20.86
C THR A 145 16.22 8.08 21.41
N GLN A 146 17.37 8.31 20.77
CA GLN A 146 18.31 9.35 21.15
C GLN A 146 17.69 10.75 20.99
N TYR A 147 16.99 11.01 19.88
CA TYR A 147 16.26 12.26 19.65
C TYR A 147 15.23 12.53 20.76
N LEU A 148 14.40 11.55 21.10
CA LEU A 148 13.39 11.66 22.16
C LEU A 148 14.03 11.93 23.53
N ASN A 149 15.13 11.25 23.84
CA ASN A 149 15.86 11.46 25.10
C ASN A 149 16.42 12.89 25.20
N ASN A 150 16.93 13.44 24.10
CA ASN A 150 17.45 14.80 24.06
C ASN A 150 16.34 15.84 24.27
N ILE A 151 15.16 15.65 23.66
CA ILE A 151 14.01 16.53 23.86
C ILE A 151 13.54 16.49 25.32
N LYS A 152 13.38 15.30 25.90
CA LYS A 152 12.95 15.16 27.30
C LYS A 152 13.92 15.79 28.29
N LYS A 153 15.23 15.77 28.01
CA LYS A 153 16.22 16.49 28.83
C LYS A 153 16.01 18.00 28.76
N ARG A 154 15.81 18.54 27.55
CA ARG A 154 15.55 19.98 27.35
C ARG A 154 14.26 20.43 28.02
N SER A 155 13.19 19.65 27.93
CA SER A 155 11.90 19.99 28.55
C SER A 155 11.88 19.90 30.07
N LYS A 156 12.87 19.25 30.71
CA LYS A 156 13.04 19.22 32.17
C LYS A 156 13.92 20.37 32.70
N LEU A 157 14.55 21.12 31.80
CA LEU A 157 15.42 22.26 32.11
C LEU A 157 14.70 23.61 31.93
N CYS A 158 13.46 23.60 31.44
CA CYS A 158 12.54 24.74 31.41
C CYS A 158 11.47 24.55 32.49
#